data_AF-A0A1D2QR73-F1
#
_entry.id   AF-A0A1D2QR73-F1
#
_cell.length_a   1.000
_cell.length_b   1.000
_cell.length_c   1.000
_cell.angle_alpha   90.00
_cell.angle_beta   90.00
_cell.angle_gamma   90.00
#
_symmetry.space_group_name_H-M   'P 1'
#
loop_
_entity.id
_entity.type
_entity.pdbx_description
1 polymer ?
#
loop_
_entity_poly.entity_id
_entity_poly.type
_entity_poly.pdbx_seq_one_letter_code
_entity_poly.pdbx_strand_id
1 'polypeptide(L)'
;MNLSNKIKVRLQLALLHSPLLFVFIIPWGISELVFLLLMLFLIGAGVELGYHRFFSHRAFKTSRWFQLVLALLGTLSLQRGPLWWAAKHREHHRFADKSRDPHSPDDGFFHSHLWWFYHENMCETEFYRVKDWTTFPELILLDRYSLVVPCLWVAVTALLSWGQFHSHWVYHLGMITMIYLLAVLIIMHVFFYHQ
;
A
#
# COMPACT_ATOMS: atom_id res chain seq x y z
N MET A 1 20.18 12.38 -6.54
CA MET A 1 20.15 11.17 -5.68
C MET A 1 21.51 10.48 -5.69
N ASN A 2 22.09 10.21 -4.51
CA ASN A 2 23.43 9.58 -4.40
C ASN A 2 23.39 8.07 -4.75
N LEU A 3 24.56 7.43 -4.90
CA LEU A 3 24.69 6.02 -5.30
C LEU A 3 24.05 5.06 -4.28
N SER A 4 24.23 5.31 -2.98
CA SER A 4 23.61 4.52 -1.90
C SER A 4 22.09 4.49 -2.03
N ASN A 5 21.48 5.64 -2.29
CA ASN A 5 20.03 5.75 -2.43
C ASN A 5 19.53 5.06 -3.69
N LYS A 6 20.28 5.14 -4.81
CA LYS A 6 19.96 4.38 -6.02
C LYS A 6 19.95 2.87 -5.77
N ILE A 7 20.88 2.37 -4.95
CA ILE A 7 20.92 0.95 -4.57
C ILE A 7 19.73 0.60 -3.68
N LYS A 8 19.43 1.40 -2.65
CA LYS A 8 18.28 1.17 -1.76
C LYS A 8 16.96 1.09 -2.52
N VAL A 9 16.70 2.05 -3.41
CA VAL A 9 15.47 2.08 -4.21
C VAL A 9 15.37 0.86 -5.12
N ARG A 10 16.47 0.47 -5.79
CA ARG A 10 16.49 -0.75 -6.61
C ARG A 10 16.22 -2.01 -5.80
N LEU A 11 16.77 -2.11 -4.59
CA LEU A 11 16.51 -3.23 -3.69
C LEU A 11 15.07 -3.27 -3.22
N GLN A 12 14.48 -2.13 -2.85
CA GLN A 12 13.07 -2.03 -2.47
C GLN A 12 12.15 -2.45 -3.62
N LEU A 13 12.43 -1.97 -4.83
CA LEU A 13 11.69 -2.37 -6.02
C LEU A 13 11.83 -3.88 -6.29
N ALA A 14 13.05 -4.43 -6.20
CA ALA A 14 13.27 -5.87 -6.40
C ALA A 14 12.52 -6.71 -5.36
N LEU A 15 12.53 -6.31 -4.10
CA LEU A 15 11.81 -7.00 -3.02
C LEU A 15 10.28 -6.89 -3.18
N LEU A 16 9.78 -5.74 -3.61
CA LEU A 16 8.36 -5.54 -3.88
C LEU A 16 7.87 -6.42 -5.04
N HIS A 17 8.69 -6.61 -6.08
CA HIS A 17 8.32 -7.39 -7.27
C HIS A 17 8.69 -8.88 -7.17
N SER A 18 9.46 -9.30 -6.16
CA SER A 18 9.82 -10.72 -5.97
C SER A 18 8.63 -11.68 -5.86
N PRO A 19 7.42 -11.30 -5.37
CA PRO A 19 6.25 -12.18 -5.42
C PRO A 19 5.88 -12.69 -6.81
N LEU A 20 6.24 -11.96 -7.88
CA LEU A 20 6.00 -12.40 -9.27
C LEU A 20 6.71 -13.73 -9.60
N LEU A 21 7.84 -14.01 -8.96
CA LEU A 21 8.59 -15.26 -9.17
C LEU A 21 7.81 -16.49 -8.68
N PHE A 22 6.85 -16.29 -7.77
CA PHE A 22 6.09 -17.37 -7.15
C PHE A 22 4.72 -17.61 -7.83
N VAL A 23 4.30 -16.75 -8.76
CA VAL A 23 3.02 -16.87 -9.47
C VAL A 23 2.88 -18.22 -10.18
N PHE A 24 3.98 -18.73 -10.76
CA PHE A 24 4.00 -20.02 -11.47
C PHE A 24 4.15 -21.23 -10.54
N ILE A 25 4.41 -20.99 -9.25
CA ILE A 25 4.63 -22.03 -8.24
C ILE A 25 3.35 -22.25 -7.42
N ILE A 26 2.46 -21.26 -7.37
CA ILE A 26 1.15 -21.37 -6.71
C ILE A 26 0.27 -22.36 -7.50
N PRO A 27 -0.14 -23.52 -6.93
CA PRO A 27 -1.24 -24.33 -7.45
C PRO A 27 -2.56 -23.56 -7.38
N TRP A 28 -2.89 -22.87 -8.46
CA TRP A 28 -4.13 -22.09 -8.57
C TRP A 28 -5.37 -22.99 -8.49
N GLY A 29 -6.07 -22.93 -7.36
CA GLY A 29 -7.39 -23.50 -7.15
C GLY A 29 -8.45 -22.42 -6.91
N ILE A 30 -9.71 -22.84 -6.72
CA ILE A 30 -10.82 -21.92 -6.45
C ILE A 30 -10.59 -21.13 -5.15
N SER A 31 -10.05 -21.77 -4.12
CA SER A 31 -9.70 -21.13 -2.84
C SER A 31 -8.71 -19.98 -3.00
N GLU A 32 -7.64 -20.20 -3.77
CA GLU A 32 -6.57 -19.23 -4.01
C GLU A 32 -7.10 -18.05 -4.82
N LEU A 33 -7.94 -18.30 -5.82
CA LEU A 33 -8.57 -17.27 -6.63
C LEU A 33 -9.54 -16.42 -5.81
N VAL A 34 -10.39 -17.05 -4.99
CA VAL A 34 -11.31 -16.34 -4.08
C VAL A 34 -10.52 -15.49 -3.10
N PHE A 35 -9.42 -16.03 -2.56
CA PHE A 35 -8.57 -15.29 -1.63
C PHE A 35 -7.86 -14.11 -2.30
N LEU A 36 -7.35 -14.28 -3.53
CA LEU A 36 -6.78 -13.19 -4.33
C LEU A 36 -7.80 -12.08 -4.55
N LEU A 37 -9.01 -12.42 -5.00
CA LEU A 37 -10.09 -11.46 -5.23
C LEU A 37 -10.49 -10.72 -3.94
N LEU A 38 -10.54 -11.44 -2.82
CA LEU A 38 -10.82 -10.84 -1.52
C LEU A 38 -9.72 -9.84 -1.12
N MET A 39 -8.44 -10.19 -1.29
CA MET A 39 -7.34 -9.26 -0.98
C MET A 39 -7.35 -8.04 -1.91
N LEU A 40 -7.58 -8.23 -3.21
CA LEU A 40 -7.74 -7.13 -4.16
C LEU A 40 -8.88 -6.19 -3.74
N PHE A 41 -10.03 -6.75 -3.34
CA PHE A 41 -11.16 -5.96 -2.87
C PHE A 41 -10.85 -5.20 -1.57
N LEU A 42 -10.30 -5.87 -0.56
CA LEU A 42 -10.03 -5.25 0.74
C LEU A 42 -8.97 -4.15 0.66
N ILE A 43 -7.87 -4.41 -0.04
CA ILE A 43 -6.80 -3.43 -0.23
C ILE A 43 -7.30 -2.30 -1.12
N GLY A 44 -7.95 -2.61 -2.24
CA GLY A 44 -8.52 -1.62 -3.15
C GLY A 44 -9.56 -0.72 -2.48
N ALA A 45 -10.43 -1.27 -1.63
CA ALA A 45 -11.36 -0.49 -0.82
C ALA A 45 -10.64 0.39 0.20
N GLY A 46 -9.57 -0.10 0.83
CA GLY A 46 -8.72 0.69 1.73
C GLY A 46 -8.11 1.91 1.05
N VAL A 47 -7.60 1.74 -0.18
CA VAL A 47 -7.02 2.85 -0.96
C VAL A 47 -8.11 3.76 -1.53
N GLU A 48 -9.09 3.24 -2.27
CA GLU A 48 -10.09 4.05 -2.96
C GLU A 48 -11.11 4.69 -2.01
N LEU A 49 -11.73 3.90 -1.12
CA LEU A 49 -12.73 4.44 -0.20
C LEU A 49 -12.06 5.15 0.97
N GLY A 50 -11.00 4.56 1.51
CA GLY A 50 -10.27 5.09 2.66
C GLY A 50 -9.35 6.24 2.28
N TYR A 51 -8.19 5.94 1.70
CA TYR A 51 -7.15 6.94 1.46
C TYR A 51 -7.62 8.04 0.51
N HIS A 52 -8.19 7.68 -0.63
CA HIS A 52 -8.60 8.61 -1.68
C HIS A 52 -9.88 9.37 -1.30
N ARG A 53 -11.04 8.70 -1.24
CA ARG A 53 -12.32 9.40 -1.06
C ARG A 53 -12.50 9.98 0.34
N PHE A 54 -12.16 9.22 1.39
CA PHE A 54 -12.39 9.66 2.76
C PHE A 54 -11.29 10.60 3.25
N PHE A 55 -10.03 10.16 3.30
CA PHE A 55 -8.94 10.95 3.89
C PHE A 55 -8.50 12.11 3.00
N SER A 56 -8.38 11.94 1.69
CA SER A 56 -7.94 13.04 0.81
C SER A 56 -9.06 14.01 0.50
N HIS A 57 -10.22 13.51 0.07
CA HIS A 57 -11.30 14.34 -0.50
C HIS A 57 -12.47 14.63 0.44
N ARG A 58 -12.55 13.97 1.61
CA ARG A 58 -13.69 14.10 2.54
C ARG A 58 -15.06 13.88 1.87
N ALA A 59 -15.12 12.93 0.93
CA ALA A 59 -16.32 12.68 0.12
C ALA A 59 -17.53 12.20 0.95
N PHE A 60 -17.30 11.66 2.15
CA PHE A 60 -18.36 11.24 3.07
C PHE A 60 -17.91 11.35 4.52
N LYS A 61 -18.87 11.23 5.45
CA LYS A 61 -18.63 11.17 6.89
C LYS A 61 -18.90 9.75 7.39
N THR A 62 -18.15 9.29 8.39
CA THR A 62 -18.38 8.00 9.02
C THR A 62 -18.01 8.04 10.51
N SER A 63 -18.28 6.95 11.24
CA SER A 63 -17.90 6.82 12.64
C SER A 63 -16.38 6.72 12.80
N ARG A 64 -15.87 7.13 13.97
CA ARG A 64 -14.44 7.01 14.31
C ARG A 64 -13.91 5.57 14.17
N TRP A 65 -14.76 4.58 14.49
CA TRP A 65 -14.41 3.17 14.33
C TRP A 65 -14.24 2.78 12.86
N PHE A 66 -15.19 3.16 11.99
CA PHE A 66 -15.09 2.81 10.56
C PHE A 66 -13.97 3.60 9.87
N GLN A 67 -13.70 4.83 10.31
CA GLN A 67 -12.50 5.58 9.92
C GLN A 67 -11.22 4.79 10.21
N LEU A 68 -11.09 4.19 11.40
CA LEU A 68 -9.94 3.35 11.73
C LEU A 68 -9.87 2.09 10.86
N VAL A 69 -11.02 1.44 10.59
CA VAL A 69 -11.08 0.28 9.68
C VAL A 69 -10.57 0.65 8.28
N LEU A 70 -11.04 1.76 7.72
CA LEU A 70 -10.56 2.25 6.42
C LEU A 70 -9.05 2.53 6.43
N ALA A 71 -8.55 3.12 7.52
CA ALA A 71 -7.12 3.41 7.66
C ALA A 71 -6.28 2.12 7.71
N LEU A 72 -6.72 1.11 8.46
CA LEU A 72 -6.06 -0.20 8.57
C LEU A 72 -6.08 -0.94 7.23
N LEU A 73 -7.22 -0.98 6.55
CA LEU A 73 -7.33 -1.59 5.21
C LEU A 73 -6.39 -0.91 4.22
N GLY A 74 -6.30 0.43 4.26
CA GLY A 74 -5.37 1.16 3.41
C GLY A 74 -3.89 0.80 3.68
N THR A 75 -3.51 0.55 4.94
CA THR A 75 -2.11 0.18 5.25
C THR A 75 -1.69 -1.17 4.68
N LEU A 76 -2.66 -2.05 4.38
CA LEU A 76 -2.38 -3.32 3.70
C LEU A 76 -1.85 -3.12 2.27
N SER A 77 -2.00 -1.93 1.67
CA SER A 77 -1.48 -1.62 0.32
C SER A 77 0.03 -1.40 0.27
N LEU A 78 0.73 -1.31 1.41
CA LEU A 78 2.13 -0.91 1.50
C LEU A 78 2.46 0.46 0.88
N GLN A 79 1.45 1.31 0.63
CA GLN A 79 1.62 2.69 0.11
C GLN A 79 1.83 3.73 1.21
N ARG A 80 2.50 3.35 2.31
CA ARG A 80 2.68 4.14 3.54
C ARG A 80 1.35 4.40 4.27
N GLY A 81 1.35 5.36 5.19
CA GLY A 81 0.26 5.64 6.10
C GLY A 81 -0.87 6.51 5.51
N PRO A 82 -2.04 6.52 6.18
CA PRO A 82 -3.22 7.27 5.72
C PRO A 82 -2.98 8.77 5.59
N LEU A 83 -2.18 9.36 6.50
CA LEU A 83 -1.98 10.81 6.55
C LEU A 83 -0.92 11.24 5.53
N TRP A 84 0.11 10.42 5.35
CA TRP A 84 1.08 10.58 4.28
C TRP A 84 0.39 10.56 2.91
N TRP A 85 -0.41 9.52 2.65
CA TRP A 85 -1.09 9.34 1.38
C TRP A 85 -2.02 10.51 1.10
N ALA A 86 -2.83 10.91 2.10
CA ALA A 86 -3.74 12.04 1.94
C ALA A 86 -3.02 13.38 1.74
N ALA A 87 -1.89 13.61 2.40
CA ALA A 87 -1.11 14.82 2.21
C ALA A 87 -0.53 14.91 0.80
N LYS A 88 -0.01 13.80 0.26
CA LYS A 88 0.55 13.73 -1.10
C LYS A 88 -0.53 13.80 -2.17
N HIS A 89 -1.66 13.15 -1.97
CA HIS A 89 -2.78 13.24 -2.90
C HIS A 89 -3.38 14.66 -2.97
N ARG A 90 -3.50 15.34 -1.82
CA ARG A 90 -3.91 16.75 -1.77
C ARG A 90 -2.87 17.67 -2.40
N GLU A 91 -1.58 17.33 -2.30
CA GLU A 91 -0.51 18.05 -2.98
C GLU A 91 -0.61 17.90 -4.51
N HIS A 92 -0.77 16.66 -4.99
CA HIS A 92 -0.99 16.34 -6.39
C HIS A 92 -2.15 17.16 -6.95
N HIS A 93 -3.37 17.06 -6.41
CA HIS A 93 -4.51 17.83 -6.93
C HIS A 93 -4.32 19.35 -6.89
N ARG A 94 -3.56 19.88 -5.93
CA ARG A 94 -3.29 21.32 -5.85
C ARG A 94 -2.33 21.79 -6.94
N PHE A 95 -1.39 20.93 -7.34
CA PHE A 95 -0.32 21.25 -8.27
C PHE A 95 -0.37 20.43 -9.57
N ALA A 96 -1.46 19.70 -9.83
CA ALA A 96 -1.67 18.95 -11.06
C ALA A 96 -1.42 19.86 -12.28
N ASP A 97 -0.75 19.30 -13.27
CA ASP A 97 -0.31 19.99 -14.50
C ASP A 97 0.63 21.19 -14.24
N LYS A 98 1.33 21.20 -13.09
CA LYS A 98 2.35 22.22 -12.74
C LYS A 98 3.62 21.53 -12.25
N SER A 99 4.74 22.25 -12.31
CA SER A 99 6.07 21.77 -11.91
C SER A 99 6.24 21.33 -10.44
N ARG A 100 5.20 21.46 -9.61
CA ARG A 100 5.19 21.01 -8.20
C ARG A 100 4.33 19.76 -7.98
N ASP A 101 3.77 19.18 -9.03
CA ASP A 101 3.11 17.88 -8.95
C ASP A 101 4.17 16.81 -8.61
N PRO A 102 4.02 16.09 -7.49
CA PRO A 102 4.97 15.04 -7.10
C PRO A 102 5.08 13.90 -8.11
N HIS A 103 4.09 13.66 -8.98
CA HIS A 103 4.10 12.57 -9.95
C HIS A 103 3.60 13.00 -11.34
N SER A 104 4.02 14.20 -11.77
CA SER A 104 3.65 14.75 -13.08
C SER A 104 3.96 13.78 -14.23
N PRO A 105 3.00 13.53 -15.15
CA PRO A 105 3.26 12.77 -16.38
C PRO A 105 4.33 13.42 -17.28
N ASP A 106 4.52 14.74 -17.19
CA ASP A 106 5.53 15.48 -17.95
C ASP A 106 6.97 15.09 -17.58
N ASP A 107 7.18 14.58 -16.36
CA ASP A 107 8.47 14.09 -15.89
C ASP A 107 8.79 12.67 -16.42
N GLY A 108 7.88 12.10 -17.21
CA GLY A 108 8.03 10.84 -17.93
C GLY A 108 7.35 9.65 -17.26
N PHE A 109 6.96 8.66 -18.06
CA PHE A 109 6.17 7.49 -17.64
C PHE A 109 6.74 6.77 -16.40
N PHE A 110 8.04 6.48 -16.37
CA PHE A 110 8.64 5.79 -15.22
C PHE A 110 8.68 6.66 -13.96
N HIS A 111 8.72 7.99 -14.12
CA HIS A 111 8.69 8.90 -13.00
C HIS A 111 7.31 8.90 -12.33
N SER A 112 6.27 9.22 -13.10
CA SER A 112 4.89 9.27 -12.64
C SER A 112 4.37 7.91 -12.16
N HIS A 113 4.80 6.81 -12.79
CA HIS A 113 4.32 5.46 -12.44
C HIS A 113 5.02 4.84 -11.24
N LEU A 114 6.28 5.15 -10.93
CA LEU A 114 7.03 4.43 -9.88
C LEU A 114 8.03 5.28 -9.12
N TRP A 115 8.81 6.10 -9.83
CA TRP A 115 10.02 6.69 -9.25
C TRP A 115 9.74 7.75 -8.19
N TRP A 116 8.67 8.54 -8.36
CA TRP A 116 8.31 9.61 -7.44
C TRP A 116 8.15 9.14 -5.99
N PHE A 117 7.60 7.93 -5.79
CA PHE A 117 7.33 7.35 -4.47
C PHE A 117 8.61 7.09 -3.65
N TYR A 118 9.74 6.95 -4.33
CA TYR A 118 11.05 6.62 -3.74
C TYR A 118 11.98 7.83 -3.61
N HIS A 119 11.52 9.01 -3.99
CA HIS A 119 12.27 10.24 -3.79
C HIS A 119 12.35 10.58 -2.28
N GLU A 120 13.54 10.95 -1.80
CA GLU A 120 13.78 11.17 -0.35
C GLU A 120 12.90 12.28 0.23
N ASN A 121 12.66 13.34 -0.54
CA ASN A 121 11.77 14.44 -0.16
C ASN A 121 10.28 14.06 -0.14
N MET A 122 9.94 12.85 -0.60
CA MET A 122 8.57 12.33 -0.58
C MET A 122 8.33 11.40 0.60
N CYS A 123 9.33 11.09 1.44
CA CYS A 123 9.17 10.14 2.54
C CYS A 123 8.41 10.69 3.75
N GLU A 124 8.40 12.01 3.94
CA GLU A 124 7.84 12.65 5.13
C GLU A 124 6.35 12.99 4.98
N THR A 125 5.61 12.86 6.08
CA THR A 125 4.20 13.26 6.15
C THR A 125 4.08 14.75 6.42
N GLU A 126 3.52 15.50 5.46
CA GLU A 126 3.24 16.93 5.61
C GLU A 126 1.94 17.18 6.40
N PHE A 127 1.99 17.00 7.73
CA PHE A 127 0.82 17.11 8.62
C PHE A 127 0.03 18.42 8.48
N TYR A 128 0.69 19.52 8.09
CA TYR A 128 0.02 20.80 7.88
C TYR A 128 -1.04 20.77 6.76
N ARG A 129 -0.96 19.81 5.82
CA ARG A 129 -1.93 19.60 4.73
C ARG A 129 -3.13 18.76 5.15
N VAL A 130 -3.03 18.06 6.28
CA VAL A 130 -4.02 17.10 6.82
C VAL A 130 -4.37 17.38 8.27
N LYS A 131 -4.36 18.67 8.68
CA LYS A 131 -4.66 19.12 10.05
C LYS A 131 -5.97 18.59 10.60
N ASP A 132 -6.97 18.41 9.74
CA ASP A 132 -8.26 17.79 10.06
C ASP A 132 -8.12 16.41 10.70
N TRP A 133 -7.16 15.61 10.23
CA TRP A 133 -6.95 14.25 10.70
C TRP A 133 -5.95 14.14 11.85
N THR A 134 -5.14 15.18 12.08
CA THR A 134 -4.15 15.21 13.18
C THR A 134 -4.77 15.27 14.58
N THR A 135 -6.10 15.47 14.66
CA THR A 135 -6.84 15.41 15.92
C THR A 135 -7.05 13.97 16.41
N PHE A 136 -6.84 12.97 15.55
CA PHE A 136 -7.03 11.55 15.86
C PHE A 136 -5.68 10.85 16.13
N PRO A 137 -5.34 10.55 17.39
CA PRO A 137 -4.04 9.96 17.73
C PRO A 137 -3.82 8.57 17.11
N GLU A 138 -4.87 7.78 16.94
CA GLU A 138 -4.80 6.47 16.28
C GLU A 138 -4.36 6.57 14.82
N LEU A 139 -4.76 7.65 14.11
CA LEU A 139 -4.34 7.86 12.73
C LEU A 139 -2.88 8.31 12.64
N ILE A 140 -2.43 9.15 13.59
CA ILE A 140 -1.02 9.56 13.68
C ILE A 140 -0.13 8.35 13.98
N LEU A 141 -0.56 7.50 14.91
CA LEU A 141 0.16 6.27 15.27
C LEU A 141 0.24 5.34 14.07
N LEU A 142 -0.89 5.09 13.41
CA LEU A 142 -0.95 4.21 12.25
C LEU A 142 -0.16 4.77 11.06
N ASP A 143 -0.11 6.09 10.88
CA ASP A 143 0.71 6.71 9.84
C ASP A 143 2.20 6.47 10.06
N ARG A 144 2.67 6.71 11.29
CA ARG A 144 4.06 6.49 11.71
C ARG A 144 4.48 5.02 11.60
N TYR A 145 3.58 4.11 11.94
CA TYR A 145 3.84 2.67 12.01
C TYR A 145 3.06 1.88 10.94
N SER A 146 2.90 2.48 9.76
CA SER A 146 2.09 1.92 8.67
C SER A 146 2.53 0.52 8.20
N LEU A 147 3.80 0.15 8.42
CA LEU A 147 4.30 -1.18 8.13
C LEU A 147 3.94 -2.25 9.18
N VAL A 148 3.51 -1.87 10.39
CA VAL A 148 3.22 -2.85 11.46
C VAL A 148 2.08 -3.78 11.06
N VAL A 149 0.99 -3.24 10.51
CA VAL A 149 -0.17 -4.04 10.08
C VAL A 149 0.20 -5.07 9.01
N PRO A 150 0.80 -4.68 7.86
CA PRO A 150 1.19 -5.65 6.84
C PRO A 150 2.31 -6.59 7.30
N CYS A 151 3.27 -6.14 8.13
CA CYS A 151 4.27 -7.05 8.69
C CYS A 151 3.68 -8.08 9.65
N LEU A 152 2.71 -7.68 10.49
CA LEU A 152 1.98 -8.61 11.35
C LEU A 152 1.17 -9.60 10.53
N TRP A 153 0.53 -9.14 9.45
CA TRP A 153 -0.16 -10.03 8.51
C TRP A 153 0.78 -11.11 7.97
N VAL A 154 1.92 -10.71 7.40
CA VAL A 154 2.94 -11.61 6.85
C VAL A 154 3.51 -12.54 7.94
N ALA A 155 3.78 -12.02 9.13
CA ALA A 155 4.34 -12.81 10.23
C ALA A 155 3.34 -13.88 10.72
N VAL A 156 2.07 -13.51 10.88
CA VAL A 156 1.01 -14.43 11.32
C VAL A 156 0.79 -15.52 10.27
N THR A 157 0.67 -15.15 9.00
CA THR A 157 0.48 -16.15 7.93
C THR A 157 1.69 -17.07 7.79
N ALA A 158 2.91 -16.55 7.92
CA ALA A 158 4.13 -17.36 7.94
C ALA A 158 4.20 -18.33 9.13
N LEU A 159 3.87 -17.87 10.34
CA LEU A 159 3.84 -18.72 11.55
C LEU A 159 2.81 -19.84 11.44
N LEU A 160 1.61 -19.53 10.97
CA LEU A 160 0.55 -20.51 10.73
C LEU A 160 0.95 -21.54 9.66
N SER A 161 1.77 -21.14 8.68
CA SER A 161 2.36 -22.04 7.68
C SER A 161 3.40 -22.99 8.29
N TRP A 162 4.28 -22.46 9.15
CA TRP A 162 5.42 -23.19 9.73
C TRP A 162 4.98 -24.35 10.65
N GLY A 163 3.87 -24.19 11.38
CA GLY A 163 3.41 -25.19 12.35
C GLY A 163 2.87 -26.50 11.78
N GLN A 164 2.74 -26.65 10.46
CA GLN A 164 1.93 -27.73 9.87
C GLN A 164 2.68 -28.70 8.93
N PHE A 165 4.02 -28.68 8.88
CA PHE A 165 4.94 -29.31 7.89
C PHE A 165 4.60 -30.68 7.23
N HIS A 166 3.59 -31.42 7.69
CA HIS A 166 3.19 -32.74 7.22
C HIS A 166 1.79 -32.81 6.56
N SER A 167 1.10 -31.68 6.33
CA SER A 167 -0.23 -31.68 5.69
C SER A 167 -0.33 -30.75 4.48
N HIS A 168 -1.21 -31.08 3.52
CA HIS A 168 -1.49 -30.28 2.32
C HIS A 168 -1.83 -28.81 2.65
N TRP A 169 -2.32 -28.52 3.86
CA TRP A 169 -2.65 -27.18 4.36
C TRP A 169 -1.46 -26.22 4.49
N VAL A 170 -0.23 -26.71 4.67
CA VAL A 170 1.00 -25.88 4.76
C VAL A 170 1.26 -25.10 3.49
N TYR A 171 1.06 -25.74 2.35
CA TYR A 171 1.22 -25.11 1.05
C TYR A 171 0.26 -23.92 0.92
N HIS A 172 -1.00 -24.08 1.36
CA HIS A 172 -2.01 -23.04 1.27
C HIS A 172 -1.69 -21.79 2.09
N LEU A 173 -1.12 -21.92 3.29
CA LEU A 173 -0.81 -20.77 4.15
C LEU A 173 0.43 -19.97 3.70
N GLY A 174 1.47 -20.63 3.20
CA GLY A 174 2.61 -19.95 2.59
C GLY A 174 2.18 -19.20 1.33
N MET A 175 1.27 -19.80 0.57
CA MET A 175 0.64 -19.19 -0.61
C MET A 175 -0.25 -18.01 -0.27
N ILE A 176 -0.98 -18.00 0.85
CA ILE A 176 -1.77 -16.84 1.30
C ILE A 176 -0.91 -15.58 1.39
N THR A 177 0.31 -15.70 1.94
CA THR A 177 1.26 -14.58 2.02
C THR A 177 1.67 -14.10 0.62
N MET A 178 1.99 -15.03 -0.28
CA MET A 178 2.39 -14.69 -1.65
C MET A 178 1.24 -14.08 -2.46
N ILE A 179 0.01 -14.59 -2.29
CA ILE A 179 -1.21 -14.07 -2.93
C ILE A 179 -1.52 -12.66 -2.42
N TYR A 180 -1.37 -12.41 -1.11
CA TYR A 180 -1.50 -11.07 -0.55
C TYR A 180 -0.48 -10.10 -1.18
N LEU A 181 0.81 -10.47 -1.23
CA LEU A 181 1.85 -9.63 -1.82
C LEU A 181 1.64 -9.40 -3.32
N LEU A 182 1.12 -10.41 -4.05
CA LEU A 182 0.70 -10.25 -5.44
C LEU A 182 -0.46 -9.25 -5.57
N ALA A 183 -1.47 -9.34 -4.69
CA ALA A 183 -2.57 -8.38 -4.66
C ALA A 183 -2.08 -6.95 -4.39
N VAL A 184 -1.14 -6.77 -3.45
CA VAL A 184 -0.49 -5.47 -3.20
C VAL A 184 0.19 -4.94 -4.46
N LEU A 185 0.97 -5.78 -5.15
CA LEU A 185 1.68 -5.38 -6.37
C LEU A 185 0.71 -4.95 -7.48
N ILE A 186 -0.36 -5.71 -7.69
CA ILE A 186 -1.41 -5.37 -8.66
C ILE A 186 -2.04 -4.02 -8.29
N ILE A 187 -2.44 -3.84 -7.04
CA ILE A 187 -3.04 -2.58 -6.56
C ILE A 187 -2.07 -1.41 -6.72
N MET A 188 -0.79 -1.59 -6.39
CA MET A 188 0.21 -0.54 -6.52
C MET A 188 0.34 -0.04 -7.97
N HIS A 189 0.36 -0.96 -8.94
CA HIS A 189 0.40 -0.59 -10.35
C HIS A 189 -0.91 0.02 -10.87
N VAL A 190 -2.07 -0.43 -10.36
CA VAL A 190 -3.37 0.15 -10.73
C VAL A 190 -3.48 1.59 -10.21
N PHE A 191 -3.13 1.84 -8.95
CA PHE A 191 -3.32 3.16 -8.34
C PHE A 191 -2.23 4.17 -8.73
N PHE A 192 -1.02 3.75 -9.07
CA PHE A 192 -0.04 4.66 -9.65
C PHE A 192 -0.43 5.15 -11.05
N TYR A 193 -1.38 4.48 -11.71
CA TYR A 193 -1.92 4.90 -12.99
C TYR A 193 -3.16 5.83 -12.87
N HIS A 194 -3.80 5.86 -11.70
CA HIS A 194 -5.12 6.49 -11.50
C HIS A 194 -5.15 7.65 -10.48
N GLN A 195 -3.98 8.09 -10.00
CA GLN A 195 -3.88 9.26 -9.10
C GLN A 195 -3.82 10.56 -9.87
#